data_AF-A0A3D1BEM2-F1
#
_entry.id   AF-A0A3D1BEM2-F1
#
_cell.length_a   1.000
_cell.length_b   1.000
_cell.length_c   1.000
_cell.angle_alpha   90.00
_cell.angle_beta   90.00
_cell.angle_gamma   90.00
#
_symmetry.space_group_name_H-M   'P 1'
#
loop_
_entity.id
_entity.type
_entity.pdbx_description
1 polymer ?
#
loop_
_entity_poly.entity_id
_entity_poly.type
_entity_poly.pdbx_seq_one_letter_code
_entity_poly.pdbx_strand_id
1 'polypeptide(L)'
;MELLGHQPNYVHGTAHWGEMIGGGHPNLGAVTYSQFPTTFSEEYHVFSLDWRPDTMTWLMNDEPYFQLTTADHVENSGYDTPFNDPFFFILNIAVGGNWPGYPDESTLFPQFMAIDYVRVYQE
;
A
#
# COMPACT_ATOMS: atom_id res chain seq x y z
N MET A 1 1.42 -1.06 -1.54
CA MET A 1 2.47 -1.38 -0.57
C MET A 1 3.20 -0.09 -0.29
N GLU A 2 3.27 0.29 0.97
CA GLU A 2 4.10 1.39 1.43
C GLU A 2 4.95 0.89 2.61
N LEU A 3 6.22 1.30 2.67
CA LEU A 3 7.16 0.89 3.70
C LEU A 3 7.85 2.11 4.29
N LEU A 4 7.99 2.11 5.62
CA LEU A 4 8.80 3.11 6.33
C LEU A 4 10.17 2.53 6.63
N GLY A 5 11.25 3.20 6.18
CA GLY A 5 12.61 2.66 6.29
C GLY A 5 13.08 2.37 7.72
N HIS A 6 12.53 3.08 8.72
CA HIS A 6 12.80 2.84 10.14
C HIS A 6 11.92 1.74 10.76
N GLN A 7 10.98 1.17 10.00
CA GLN A 7 10.15 0.01 10.35
C GLN A 7 10.28 -1.07 9.26
N PRO A 8 11.50 -1.57 9.00
CA PRO A 8 11.83 -2.31 7.78
C PRO A 8 11.17 -3.70 7.67
N ASN A 9 10.50 -4.14 8.74
CA ASN A 9 9.76 -5.40 8.82
C ASN A 9 8.26 -5.23 8.58
N TYR A 10 7.74 -4.01 8.43
CA TYR A 10 6.32 -3.72 8.24
C TYR A 10 6.04 -3.10 6.86
N VAL A 11 4.87 -3.43 6.31
CA VAL A 11 4.32 -2.78 5.13
C VAL A 11 2.85 -2.44 5.34
N HIS A 12 2.41 -1.39 4.66
CA HIS A 12 1.05 -0.87 4.69
C HIS A 12 0.35 -1.14 3.35
N GLY A 13 -0.89 -1.62 3.43
CA GLY A 13 -1.83 -1.69 2.32
C GLY A 13 -3.01 -0.78 2.62
N THR A 14 -3.17 0.26 1.81
CA THR A 14 -4.13 1.34 2.07
C THR A 14 -4.92 1.65 0.82
N ALA A 15 -6.23 1.84 0.99
CA ALA A 15 -7.11 2.43 -0.01
C ALA A 15 -7.44 3.87 0.40
N HIS A 16 -7.47 4.77 -0.58
CA HIS A 16 -7.86 6.17 -0.42
C HIS A 16 -8.98 6.48 -1.42
N TRP A 17 -10.00 7.24 -1.00
CA TRP A 17 -11.10 7.60 -1.90
C TRP A 17 -11.73 8.92 -1.49
N GLY A 18 -12.35 9.60 -2.45
CA GLY A 18 -13.11 10.83 -2.21
C GLY A 18 -12.27 12.00 -1.66
N GLU A 19 -12.91 13.15 -1.57
CA GLU A 19 -12.36 14.34 -0.91
C GLU A 19 -13.29 14.67 0.26
N MET A 20 -12.79 14.78 1.49
CA MET A 20 -13.67 15.18 2.60
C MET A 20 -14.01 16.67 2.49
N ILE A 21 -15.23 17.04 2.90
CA ILE A 21 -15.59 18.44 3.11
C ILE A 21 -14.62 19.03 4.16
N GLY A 22 -13.81 20.01 3.75
CA GLY A 22 -12.78 20.62 4.60
C GLY A 22 -11.34 20.13 4.35
N GLY A 23 -11.14 19.24 3.38
CA GLY A 23 -9.83 18.76 2.93
C GLY A 23 -9.45 17.38 3.47
N GLY A 24 -8.51 16.74 2.78
CA GLY A 24 -8.09 15.36 3.06
C GLY A 24 -8.92 14.32 2.32
N HIS A 25 -8.59 13.05 2.52
CA HIS A 25 -9.25 11.92 1.88
C HIS A 25 -9.52 10.80 2.89
N PRO A 26 -10.74 10.22 2.91
CA PRO A 26 -11.00 8.94 3.54
C PRO A 26 -9.94 7.91 3.15
N ASN A 27 -9.51 7.12 4.12
CA ASN A 27 -8.62 6.00 3.89
C ASN A 27 -8.91 4.87 4.87
N LEU A 28 -8.67 3.65 4.41
CA LEU A 28 -8.71 2.45 5.23
C LEU A 28 -7.61 1.51 4.76
N GLY A 29 -6.97 0.86 5.71
CA GLY A 29 -5.84 -0.01 5.42
C GLY A 29 -5.50 -0.89 6.61
N ALA A 30 -4.56 -1.79 6.38
CA ALA A 30 -3.94 -2.58 7.43
C ALA A 30 -2.43 -2.69 7.22
N VAL A 31 -1.78 -3.19 8.27
CA VAL A 31 -0.34 -3.44 8.30
C VAL A 31 -0.13 -4.95 8.33
N THR A 32 0.86 -5.42 7.58
CA THR A 32 1.42 -6.76 7.74
C THR A 32 2.93 -6.68 7.94
N TYR A 33 3.55 -7.79 8.34
CA TYR A 33 4.97 -7.87 8.60
C TYR A 33 5.58 -9.15 8.05
N SER A 34 6.86 -9.08 7.69
CA SER A 34 7.60 -10.28 7.28
C SER A 34 7.96 -11.12 8.51
N GLN A 35 7.59 -12.40 8.49
CA GLN A 35 7.98 -13.35 9.54
C GLN A 35 9.40 -13.89 9.34
N PHE A 36 9.79 -14.10 8.08
CA PHE A 36 11.12 -14.54 7.67
C PHE A 36 11.33 -14.20 6.18
N PRO A 37 12.42 -13.52 5.77
CA PRO A 37 13.40 -12.83 6.61
C PRO A 37 12.75 -11.74 7.48
N THR A 38 13.43 -11.24 8.50
CA THR A 38 12.82 -10.26 9.41
C THR A 38 12.58 -8.92 8.73
N THR A 39 13.33 -8.57 7.67
CA THR A 39 13.15 -7.30 6.95
C THR A 39 12.87 -7.49 5.47
N PHE A 40 12.11 -6.57 4.87
CA PHE A 40 11.76 -6.60 3.44
C PHE A 40 12.92 -6.24 2.51
N SER A 41 14.06 -5.78 3.04
CA SER A 41 15.25 -5.43 2.25
C SER A 41 16.18 -6.62 1.99
N GLU A 42 15.96 -7.76 2.64
CA GLU A 42 16.86 -8.92 2.57
C GLU A 42 16.49 -9.90 1.46
N GLU A 43 15.21 -9.98 1.07
CA GLU A 43 14.72 -10.86 0.00
C GLU A 43 13.59 -10.20 -0.81
N TYR A 44 13.28 -10.79 -1.97
CA TYR A 44 12.10 -10.39 -2.74
C TYR A 44 10.84 -10.96 -2.11
N HIS A 45 9.80 -10.13 -2.06
CA HIS A 45 8.45 -10.52 -1.67
C HIS A 45 7.47 -10.15 -2.79
N VAL A 46 6.39 -10.94 -2.92
CA VAL A 46 5.31 -10.65 -3.86
C VAL A 46 4.23 -9.88 -3.11
N PHE A 47 4.04 -8.62 -3.48
CA PHE A 47 2.89 -7.84 -3.04
C PHE A 47 1.86 -7.83 -4.16
N SER A 48 0.64 -8.24 -3.86
CA SER A 48 -0.44 -8.32 -4.83
C SER A 48 -1.72 -7.68 -4.32
N LEU A 49 -2.57 -7.33 -5.28
CA LEU A 49 -3.92 -6.82 -5.06
C LEU A 49 -4.85 -7.68 -5.91
N ASP A 50 -5.68 -8.51 -5.28
CA ASP A 50 -6.84 -9.11 -5.95
C ASP A 50 -7.95 -8.06 -5.95
N TRP A 51 -8.19 -7.47 -7.12
CA TRP A 51 -9.10 -6.36 -7.29
C TRP A 51 -10.30 -6.78 -8.14
N ARG A 52 -11.47 -6.76 -7.50
CA ARG A 52 -12.76 -7.11 -8.08
C ARG A 52 -13.73 -5.92 -7.95
N PRO A 53 -14.86 -5.92 -8.67
CA PRO A 53 -15.79 -4.80 -8.62
C PRO A 53 -16.36 -4.47 -7.23
N ASP A 54 -16.42 -5.45 -6.34
CA ASP A 54 -17.03 -5.37 -5.01
C ASP A 54 -16.03 -5.52 -3.85
N THR A 55 -14.81 -5.98 -4.14
CA THR A 55 -13.77 -6.26 -3.14
C THR A 55 -12.38 -5.93 -3.66
N MET A 56 -11.51 -5.49 -2.75
CA MET A 56 -10.07 -5.39 -2.98
C MET A 56 -9.36 -6.11 -1.85
N THR A 57 -8.51 -7.09 -2.17
CA THR A 57 -7.77 -7.87 -1.18
C THR A 57 -6.27 -7.68 -1.40
N TRP A 58 -5.58 -7.16 -0.39
CA TRP A 58 -4.13 -7.04 -0.39
C TRP A 58 -3.52 -8.33 0.16
N LEU A 59 -2.49 -8.81 -0.52
CA LEU A 59 -1.76 -9.99 -0.13
C LEU A 59 -0.25 -9.72 -0.09
N MET A 60 0.43 -10.48 0.75
CA MET A 60 1.88 -10.57 0.79
C MET A 60 2.24 -12.06 0.69
N ASN A 61 3.01 -12.42 -0.34
CA ASN A 61 3.39 -13.80 -0.64
C ASN A 61 2.16 -14.72 -0.68
N ASP A 62 1.12 -14.30 -1.41
CA ASP A 62 -0.18 -14.99 -1.56
C ASP A 62 -1.01 -15.12 -0.28
N GLU A 63 -0.56 -14.59 0.85
CA GLU A 63 -1.32 -14.55 2.10
C GLU A 63 -2.09 -13.22 2.24
N PRO A 64 -3.44 -13.24 2.30
CA PRO A 64 -4.23 -12.03 2.44
C PRO A 64 -4.08 -11.43 3.84
N TYR A 65 -3.92 -10.11 3.92
CA TYR A 65 -3.80 -9.40 5.20
C TYR A 65 -4.78 -8.23 5.35
N PHE A 66 -5.40 -7.80 4.25
CA PHE A 66 -6.41 -6.74 4.28
C PHE A 66 -7.42 -6.97 3.16
N GLN A 67 -8.70 -6.80 3.45
CA GLN A 67 -9.75 -6.79 2.46
C GLN A 67 -10.64 -5.56 2.69
N LEU A 68 -10.86 -4.83 1.61
CA LEU A 68 -11.86 -3.76 1.53
C LEU A 68 -13.06 -4.30 0.76
N THR A 69 -14.26 -4.03 1.25
CA THR A 69 -15.53 -4.39 0.60
C THR A 69 -16.35 -3.14 0.32
N THR A 70 -17.27 -3.23 -0.64
CA THR A 70 -18.25 -2.15 -0.88
C THR A 70 -19.06 -1.74 0.35
N ALA A 71 -19.24 -2.61 1.36
CA ALA A 71 -19.90 -2.21 2.61
C ALA A 71 -19.04 -1.22 3.42
N ASP A 72 -17.71 -1.35 3.37
CA ASP A 72 -16.77 -0.43 4.02
C ASP A 72 -16.79 0.97 3.36
N HIS A 73 -17.32 1.07 2.14
CA HIS A 73 -17.40 2.30 1.37
C HIS A 73 -18.54 3.23 1.83
N VAL A 74 -19.55 2.70 2.55
CA VAL A 74 -20.92 3.25 2.48
C VAL A 74 -21.30 4.30 3.53
N GLU A 75 -20.63 4.50 4.67
CA GLU A 75 -21.29 5.31 5.73
C GLU A 75 -20.81 6.75 5.96
N ASN A 76 -19.65 7.20 5.51
CA ASN A 76 -19.09 8.46 6.05
C ASN A 76 -18.62 9.52 5.06
N SER A 77 -18.81 9.36 3.74
CA SER A 77 -18.24 10.34 2.79
C SER A 77 -19.28 11.00 1.87
N GLY A 78 -20.34 10.30 1.44
CA GLY A 78 -21.25 10.83 0.42
C GLY A 78 -20.62 10.94 -0.98
N TYR A 79 -19.46 10.32 -1.20
CA TYR A 79 -18.75 10.28 -2.48
C TYR A 79 -18.75 8.86 -3.06
N ASP A 80 -18.83 8.77 -4.38
CA ASP A 80 -18.62 7.52 -5.11
C ASP A 80 -17.17 7.04 -4.92
N THR A 81 -17.00 5.73 -4.72
CA THR A 81 -15.68 5.14 -4.63
C THR A 81 -15.09 4.91 -6.02
N PRO A 82 -13.88 5.40 -6.32
CA PRO A 82 -13.33 5.39 -7.67
C PRO A 82 -12.83 4.01 -8.11
N PHE A 83 -12.91 2.98 -7.27
CA PHE A 83 -12.26 1.68 -7.47
C PHE A 83 -12.86 0.81 -8.60
N ASN A 84 -13.74 1.36 -9.43
CA ASN A 84 -14.19 0.73 -10.67
C ASN A 84 -13.82 1.55 -11.91
N ASP A 85 -13.12 2.66 -11.73
CA ASP A 85 -12.57 3.48 -12.80
C ASP A 85 -11.18 2.97 -13.24
N PRO A 86 -10.66 3.40 -14.40
CA PRO A 86 -9.30 3.07 -14.82
C PRO A 86 -8.23 3.69 -13.91
N PHE A 87 -7.26 2.86 -13.48
CA PHE A 87 -6.09 3.28 -12.69
C PHE A 87 -4.79 3.04 -13.47
N PHE A 88 -3.70 3.63 -12.98
CA PHE A 88 -2.34 3.40 -13.45
C PHE A 88 -1.41 3.11 -12.27
N PHE A 89 -0.30 2.42 -12.53
CA PHE A 89 0.68 2.10 -11.49
C PHE A 89 1.63 3.25 -11.20
N ILE A 90 1.99 3.39 -9.93
CA ILE A 90 3.06 4.27 -9.45
C ILE A 90 4.06 3.40 -8.68
N LEU A 91 5.34 3.57 -8.98
CA LEU A 91 6.46 2.90 -8.33
C LEU A 91 7.50 3.98 -8.03
N ASN A 92 7.74 4.28 -6.76
CA ASN A 92 8.67 5.33 -6.37
C ASN A 92 9.39 5.01 -5.05
N ILE A 93 10.49 5.71 -4.81
CA ILE A 93 11.17 5.78 -3.50
C ILE A 93 11.13 7.24 -3.09
N ALA A 94 10.31 7.59 -2.10
CA ALA A 94 10.32 8.92 -1.51
C ALA A 94 11.44 9.05 -0.48
N VAL A 95 12.04 10.22 -0.38
CA VAL A 95 13.05 10.55 0.64
C VAL A 95 12.52 11.71 1.47
N GLY A 96 12.09 11.41 2.70
CA GLY A 96 11.46 12.38 3.58
C GLY A 96 9.95 12.55 3.37
N GLY A 97 9.26 13.06 4.38
CA GLY A 97 7.84 13.38 4.34
C GLY A 97 7.21 13.38 5.74
N ASN A 98 5.99 13.91 5.85
CA ASN A 98 5.29 13.99 7.14
C ASN A 98 5.08 12.62 7.78
N TRP A 99 4.81 11.60 6.97
CA TRP A 99 4.58 10.23 7.45
C TRP A 99 5.87 9.44 7.72
N PRO A 100 6.83 9.32 6.77
CA PRO A 100 8.08 8.58 7.02
C PRO A 100 9.05 9.27 7.98
N GLY A 101 8.84 10.55 8.27
CA GLY A 101 9.86 11.41 8.87
C GLY A 101 10.89 11.86 7.84
N TYR A 102 11.92 12.57 8.30
CA TYR A 102 13.03 13.03 7.46
C TYR A 102 14.29 12.21 7.76
N PRO A 103 15.15 11.94 6.75
CA PRO A 103 16.45 11.30 6.97
C PRO A 103 17.30 12.03 8.02
N ASP A 104 18.07 11.26 8.78
CA ASP A 104 19.06 11.74 9.75
C ASP A 104 20.44 11.10 9.48
N GLU A 105 21.41 11.28 10.40
CA GLU A 105 22.75 10.68 10.27
C GLU A 105 22.78 9.15 10.19
N SER A 106 21.71 8.46 10.60
CA SER A 106 21.61 7.00 10.51
C SER A 106 21.14 6.53 9.12
N THR A 107 20.63 7.44 8.29
CA THR A 107 20.12 7.09 6.96
C THR A 107 21.27 6.87 5.97
N LEU A 108 21.44 5.63 5.54
CA LEU A 108 22.48 5.27 4.57
C LEU A 108 22.04 5.56 3.14
N PHE A 109 22.91 6.15 2.33
CA PHE A 109 22.70 6.37 0.91
C PHE A 109 23.84 5.75 0.07
N PRO A 110 23.58 5.30 -1.17
CA PRO A 110 22.29 5.28 -1.86
C PRO A 110 21.34 4.16 -1.37
N GLN A 111 20.05 4.30 -1.68
CA GLN A 111 19.02 3.28 -1.46
C GLN A 111 18.40 2.87 -2.79
N PHE A 112 17.91 1.63 -2.87
CA PHE A 112 17.33 1.05 -4.08
C PHE A 112 16.05 0.29 -3.75
N MET A 113 15.08 0.34 -4.67
CA MET A 113 13.91 -0.52 -4.69
C MET A 113 14.05 -1.41 -5.92
N ALA A 114 14.41 -2.67 -5.69
CA ALA A 114 14.55 -3.63 -6.76
C ALA A 114 13.17 -4.24 -7.08
N ILE A 115 12.80 -4.23 -8.36
CA ILE A 115 11.55 -4.80 -8.85
C ILE A 115 11.90 -5.79 -9.94
N ASP A 116 11.66 -7.07 -9.69
CA ASP A 116 11.88 -8.13 -10.67
C ASP A 116 10.78 -8.12 -11.75
N TYR A 117 9.51 -7.98 -11.35
CA TYR A 117 8.39 -7.89 -12.28
C TYR A 117 7.20 -7.11 -11.73
N VAL A 118 6.37 -6.65 -12.67
CA VAL A 118 4.97 -6.27 -12.44
C VAL A 118 4.13 -7.10 -13.40
N ARG A 119 3.09 -7.76 -12.89
CA ARG A 119 2.18 -8.59 -13.70
C ARG A 119 0.74 -8.20 -13.40
N VAL A 120 -0.07 -8.17 -14.45
CA VAL A 120 -1.52 -7.94 -14.37
C VAL A 120 -2.19 -9.15 -14.99
N TYR A 121 -3.20 -9.66 -14.31
CA TYR A 121 -4.00 -10.78 -14.76
C TYR A 121 -5.46 -10.35 -14.83
N GLN A 122 -6.21 -10.96 -15.74
CA GLN A 122 -7.64 -10.75 -15.89
C GLN A 122 -8.28 -12.13 -15.98
N GLU A 123 -9.37 -12.33 -15.22
CA GLU A 123 -10.22 -13.53 -15.33
C GLU A 123 -11.04 -13.51 -16.63
#